data_AF-A0A318MVR6-F1
#
_entry.id   AF-A0A318MVR6-F1
#
_cell.length_a   1.000
_cell.length_b   1.000
_cell.length_c   1.000
_cell.angle_alpha   90.00
_cell.angle_beta   90.00
_cell.angle_gamma   90.00
#
_symmetry.space_group_name_H-M   'P 1'
#
loop_
_entity.id
_entity.type
_entity.pdbx_description
1 polymer ?
#
loop_
_entity_poly.entity_id
_entity_poly.type
_entity_poly.pdbx_seq_one_letter_code
_entity_poly.pdbx_strand_id
1 'polypeptide(L)'
;MSFVNEYVSDEDAQKYDLDNLWNKYDYSSNMLKMPELLNHFDVHQHIWCVDNERGYWLFNCGFLMSEESRSGYPEPSDKEVFILHVNGQNIEFILASHGMEATELYPIHFSYSLVSMSPSSLPNMSRESLLNILKDAINIFKYNGIRCLEENARTFIEFDF
;
A
#
# COMPACT_ATOMS: atom_id res chain seq x y z
N MET A 1 8.13 5.96 18.45
CA MET A 1 8.75 6.17 17.13
C MET A 1 7.66 6.38 16.10
N SER A 2 8.05 6.93 14.95
CA SER A 2 7.22 7.10 13.76
C SER A 2 7.45 5.93 12.79
N PHE A 3 6.54 5.76 11.85
CA PHE A 3 6.71 4.86 10.71
C PHE A 3 8.00 5.13 9.92
N VAL A 4 8.58 4.08 9.33
CA VAL A 4 9.75 4.12 8.44
C VAL A 4 9.54 3.18 7.26
N ASN A 5 10.00 3.56 6.07
CA ASN A 5 9.98 2.67 4.91
C ASN A 5 11.16 1.71 4.93
N GLU A 6 10.88 0.43 4.72
CA GLU A 6 11.89 -0.63 4.74
C GLU A 6 11.62 -1.67 3.65
N TYR A 7 12.65 -2.42 3.27
CA TYR A 7 12.46 -3.69 2.57
C TYR A 7 11.98 -4.72 3.58
N VAL A 8 11.04 -5.57 3.18
CA VAL A 8 10.60 -6.67 4.03
C VAL A 8 11.69 -7.75 4.04
N SER A 9 12.01 -8.27 5.22
CA SER A 9 12.88 -9.44 5.37
C SER A 9 12.20 -10.72 4.87
N ASP A 10 12.97 -11.75 4.50
CA ASP A 10 12.40 -13.05 4.14
C ASP A 10 11.62 -13.67 5.32
N GLU A 11 12.12 -13.48 6.55
CA GLU A 11 11.47 -13.94 7.76
C GLU A 11 10.10 -13.29 7.97
N ASP A 12 9.99 -11.97 7.75
CA ASP A 12 8.72 -11.26 7.89
C ASP A 12 7.76 -11.55 6.73
N ALA A 13 8.28 -11.66 5.50
CA ALA A 13 7.49 -12.05 4.34
C ALA A 13 6.82 -13.41 4.58
N GLN A 14 7.57 -14.38 5.13
CA GLN A 14 7.05 -15.69 5.50
C GLN A 14 6.08 -15.61 6.70
N LYS A 15 6.46 -14.89 7.76
CA LYS A 15 5.66 -14.76 9.00
C LYS A 15 4.28 -14.16 8.74
N TYR A 16 4.19 -13.18 7.85
CA TYR A 16 2.95 -12.47 7.53
C TYR A 16 2.28 -12.95 6.24
N ASP A 17 2.83 -13.97 5.59
CA ASP A 17 2.34 -14.55 4.34
C ASP A 17 2.13 -13.48 3.24
N LEU A 18 3.09 -12.55 3.14
CA LEU A 18 2.96 -11.37 2.26
C LEU A 18 2.93 -11.75 0.77
N ASP A 19 3.55 -12.87 0.40
CA ASP A 19 3.48 -13.41 -0.96
C ASP A 19 2.04 -13.72 -1.37
N ASN A 20 1.31 -14.46 -0.53
CA ASN A 20 -0.09 -14.79 -0.79
C ASN A 20 -0.99 -13.55 -0.70
N LEU A 21 -0.68 -12.65 0.22
CA LEU A 21 -1.40 -11.38 0.35
C LEU A 21 -1.25 -10.53 -0.91
N TRP A 22 -0.04 -10.40 -1.43
CA TRP A 22 0.23 -9.71 -2.69
C TRP A 22 -0.41 -10.41 -3.88
N ASN A 23 -0.22 -11.73 -4.01
CA ASN A 23 -0.82 -12.55 -5.08
C ASN A 23 -2.36 -12.52 -5.11
N LYS A 24 -3.02 -12.17 -4.00
CA LYS A 24 -4.47 -12.06 -3.93
C LYS A 24 -5.00 -10.84 -4.69
N TYR A 25 -4.25 -9.73 -4.71
CA TYR A 25 -4.73 -8.45 -5.27
C TYR A 25 -3.94 -8.02 -6.50
N ASP A 26 -2.64 -8.29 -6.56
CA ASP A 26 -1.83 -7.84 -7.67
C ASP A 26 -2.16 -8.62 -8.94
N TYR A 27 -2.42 -7.88 -10.03
CA TYR A 27 -2.77 -8.45 -11.32
C TYR A 27 -1.55 -8.90 -12.13
N SER A 28 -0.36 -8.31 -11.92
CA SER A 28 0.86 -8.80 -12.58
C SER A 28 1.14 -10.26 -12.17
N SER A 29 0.64 -10.66 -10.99
CA SER A 29 0.60 -12.03 -10.50
C SER A 29 -0.18 -13.04 -11.37
N ASN A 30 -1.07 -12.59 -12.26
CA ASN A 30 -1.75 -13.50 -13.20
C ASN A 30 -0.82 -14.04 -14.29
N MET A 31 0.37 -13.45 -14.47
CA MET A 31 1.42 -13.99 -15.34
C MET A 31 2.50 -14.74 -14.54
N LEU A 32 2.90 -14.22 -13.39
CA LEU A 32 3.94 -14.82 -12.51
C LEU A 32 3.65 -14.48 -11.04
N LYS A 33 3.39 -15.50 -10.21
CA LYS A 33 3.09 -15.33 -8.78
C LYS A 33 4.35 -15.32 -7.93
N MET A 34 4.27 -14.73 -6.73
CA MET A 34 5.26 -15.01 -5.68
C MET A 34 5.16 -16.48 -5.25
N PRO A 35 6.28 -17.16 -4.95
CA PRO A 35 7.65 -16.64 -4.95
C PRO A 35 8.36 -16.78 -6.32
N GLU A 36 7.74 -17.39 -7.34
CA GLU A 36 8.38 -17.61 -8.66
C GLU A 36 8.88 -16.30 -9.28
N LEU A 37 8.11 -15.23 -9.09
CA LEU A 37 8.43 -13.88 -9.53
C LEU A 37 9.74 -13.33 -8.93
N LEU A 38 10.16 -13.77 -7.73
CA LEU A 38 11.43 -13.33 -7.12
C LEU A 38 12.65 -13.65 -7.99
N ASN A 39 12.58 -14.71 -8.81
CA ASN A 39 13.68 -15.08 -9.71
C ASN A 39 13.84 -14.13 -10.90
N HIS A 40 12.92 -13.17 -11.08
CA HIS A 40 12.91 -12.22 -12.19
C HIS A 40 13.41 -10.82 -11.81
N PHE A 41 13.77 -10.59 -10.54
CA PHE A 41 14.19 -9.29 -10.04
C PHE A 41 15.49 -9.36 -9.25
N ASP A 42 16.34 -8.34 -9.41
CA ASP A 42 17.60 -8.21 -8.67
C ASP A 42 17.43 -7.64 -7.25
N VAL A 43 16.21 -7.26 -6.86
CA VAL A 43 15.91 -6.60 -5.57
C VAL A 43 14.74 -7.27 -4.86
N HIS A 44 14.74 -7.21 -3.51
CA HIS A 44 13.63 -7.69 -2.69
C HIS A 44 12.31 -7.04 -3.12
N GLN A 45 11.32 -7.87 -3.40
CA GLN A 45 10.06 -7.44 -4.02
C GLN A 45 9.13 -6.72 -3.04
N HIS A 46 9.13 -7.11 -1.77
CA HIS A 46 8.24 -6.52 -0.80
C HIS A 46 8.87 -5.31 -0.13
N ILE A 47 8.11 -4.23 -0.12
CA ILE A 47 8.39 -3.03 0.63
C ILE A 47 7.20 -2.72 1.51
N TRP A 48 7.46 -2.15 2.67
CA TRP A 48 6.42 -1.76 3.61
C TRP A 48 6.80 -0.49 4.35
N CYS A 49 5.85 0.01 5.12
CA CYS A 49 6.06 1.09 6.08
C CYS A 49 5.81 0.54 7.49
N VAL A 50 6.80 0.53 8.36
CA VAL A 50 6.74 -0.16 9.67
C VAL A 50 6.95 0.80 10.83
N ASP A 51 6.19 0.59 11.91
CA ASP A 51 6.43 1.12 13.25
C ASP A 51 6.81 -0.06 14.15
N ASN A 52 8.12 -0.26 14.30
CA ASN A 52 8.68 -1.39 15.05
C ASN A 52 8.37 -1.35 16.55
N GLU A 53 8.18 -0.17 17.15
CA GLU A 53 7.84 -0.07 18.57
C GLU A 53 6.43 -0.59 18.85
N ARG A 54 5.50 -0.29 17.94
CA ARG A 54 4.09 -0.71 18.07
C ARG A 54 3.82 -2.06 17.40
N GLY A 55 4.75 -2.54 16.58
CA GLY A 55 4.56 -3.73 15.75
C GLY A 55 3.50 -3.51 14.67
N TYR A 56 3.35 -2.28 14.17
CA TYR A 56 2.40 -1.93 13.11
C TYR A 56 3.11 -1.88 11.78
N TRP A 57 2.42 -2.22 10.70
CA TRP A 57 2.97 -2.06 9.36
C TRP A 57 1.89 -1.80 8.32
N LEU A 58 2.26 -1.10 7.25
CA LEU A 58 1.45 -0.86 6.06
C LEU A 58 2.13 -1.53 4.86
N PHE A 59 1.36 -2.32 4.13
CA PHE A 59 1.79 -3.02 2.93
C PHE A 59 0.87 -2.66 1.76
N ASN A 60 1.44 -2.18 0.65
CA ASN A 60 0.70 -1.94 -0.59
C ASN A 60 0.64 -3.24 -1.39
N CYS A 61 -0.57 -3.71 -1.71
CA CYS A 61 -0.80 -4.94 -2.47
C CYS A 61 -1.03 -4.69 -3.96
N GLY A 62 -0.92 -3.44 -4.43
CA GLY A 62 -1.10 -3.06 -5.81
C GLY A 62 -2.52 -2.62 -6.17
N PHE A 63 -2.75 -2.47 -7.48
CA PHE A 63 -3.98 -1.93 -8.06
C PHE A 63 -5.03 -3.02 -8.32
N LEU A 64 -6.29 -2.71 -8.03
CA LEU A 64 -7.43 -3.51 -8.47
C LEU A 64 -7.66 -3.34 -9.96
N MET A 65 -8.17 -4.37 -10.62
CA MET A 65 -8.46 -4.33 -12.05
C MET A 65 -9.85 -3.80 -12.33
N SER A 66 -9.95 -3.01 -13.40
CA SER A 66 -11.22 -2.69 -14.04
C SER A 66 -11.48 -3.69 -15.16
N GLU A 67 -12.63 -4.37 -15.11
CA GLU A 67 -13.15 -5.14 -16.25
C GLU A 67 -13.78 -4.24 -17.33
N GLU A 68 -14.02 -2.96 -17.02
CA GLU A 68 -14.60 -1.97 -17.91
C GLU A 68 -13.54 -1.16 -18.68
N SER A 69 -12.46 -1.81 -19.07
CA SER A 69 -11.38 -1.16 -19.83
C SER A 69 -11.78 -0.81 -21.27
N ARG A 70 -11.24 0.31 -21.76
CA ARG A 70 -11.34 0.73 -23.16
C ARG A 70 -10.66 -0.24 -24.14
N SER A 71 -9.64 -0.96 -23.71
CA SER A 71 -8.92 -1.91 -24.55
C SER A 71 -9.64 -3.25 -24.69
N GLY A 72 -10.67 -3.50 -23.87
CA GLY A 72 -11.35 -4.79 -23.79
C GLY A 72 -10.56 -5.87 -23.04
N TYR A 73 -9.40 -5.50 -22.46
CA TYR A 73 -8.62 -6.33 -21.55
C TYR A 73 -8.64 -5.71 -20.15
N PRO A 74 -8.55 -6.49 -19.08
CA PRO A 74 -8.43 -5.92 -17.74
C PRO A 74 -7.27 -4.91 -17.67
N GLU A 75 -7.54 -3.70 -17.15
CA GLU A 75 -6.53 -2.67 -16.90
C GLU A 75 -6.51 -2.27 -15.41
N PRO A 76 -5.35 -1.87 -14.86
CA PRO A 76 -5.28 -1.29 -13.52
C PRO A 76 -6.26 -0.14 -13.39
N SER A 77 -7.12 -0.21 -12.37
CA SER A 77 -8.03 0.87 -12.02
C SER A 77 -7.32 1.96 -11.23
N ASP A 78 -8.07 3.00 -10.88
CA ASP A 78 -7.64 4.03 -9.93
C ASP A 78 -7.60 3.53 -8.48
N LYS A 79 -7.95 2.26 -8.20
CA LYS A 79 -8.08 1.73 -6.85
C LYS A 79 -6.89 0.87 -6.47
N GLU A 80 -6.35 1.11 -5.29
CA GLU A 80 -5.26 0.38 -4.68
C GLU A 80 -5.69 -0.31 -3.40
N VAL A 81 -5.07 -1.45 -3.13
CA VAL A 81 -5.28 -2.20 -1.89
C VAL A 81 -4.09 -1.97 -0.96
N PHE A 82 -4.40 -1.55 0.25
CA PHE A 82 -3.45 -1.47 1.35
C PHE A 82 -3.88 -2.38 2.49
N ILE A 83 -2.89 -3.06 3.09
CA ILE A 83 -3.09 -3.82 4.31
C ILE A 83 -2.36 -3.11 5.43
N LEU A 84 -3.11 -2.65 6.43
CA LEU A 84 -2.58 -2.11 7.66
C LEU A 84 -2.68 -3.18 8.75
N HIS A 85 -1.54 -3.62 9.27
CA HIS A 85 -1.49 -4.51 10.42
C HIS A 85 -1.34 -3.72 11.70
N VAL A 86 -2.28 -3.90 12.63
CA VAL A 86 -2.21 -3.30 13.96
C VAL A 86 -2.73 -4.30 14.99
N ASN A 87 -2.05 -4.38 16.13
CA ASN A 87 -2.44 -5.26 17.24
C ASN A 87 -2.69 -6.72 16.83
N GLY A 88 -1.90 -7.25 15.90
CA GLY A 88 -2.03 -8.64 15.44
C GLY A 88 -3.15 -8.88 14.43
N GLN A 89 -3.80 -7.84 13.92
CA GLN A 89 -4.90 -7.96 12.95
C GLN A 89 -4.65 -7.13 11.70
N ASN A 90 -5.03 -7.69 10.55
CA ASN A 90 -4.96 -7.02 9.26
C ASN A 90 -6.26 -6.27 9.00
N ILE A 91 -6.14 -5.00 8.63
CA ILE A 91 -7.22 -4.19 8.08
C ILE A 91 -6.93 -3.97 6.60
N GLU A 92 -7.86 -4.40 5.76
CA GLU A 92 -7.88 -4.11 4.34
C GLU A 92 -8.49 -2.73 4.09
N PHE A 93 -7.77 -1.93 3.32
CA PHE A 93 -8.24 -0.66 2.79
C PHE A 93 -8.20 -0.72 1.28
N ILE A 94 -9.31 -0.34 0.64
CA ILE A 94 -9.33 -0.02 -0.78
C ILE A 94 -9.42 1.50 -0.88
N LEU A 95 -8.43 2.10 -1.52
CA LEU A 95 -8.35 3.55 -1.72
C LEU A 95 -8.39 3.85 -3.21
N ALA A 96 -9.18 4.85 -3.61
CA ALA A 96 -9.11 5.38 -4.97
C ALA A 96 -8.14 6.57 -4.99
N SER A 97 -7.24 6.58 -5.97
CA SER A 97 -6.24 7.61 -6.18
C SER A 97 -6.69 8.57 -7.29
N HIS A 98 -6.51 9.87 -7.05
CA HIS A 98 -6.85 10.90 -8.03
C HIS A 98 -5.69 11.86 -8.20
N GLY A 99 -5.20 11.98 -9.44
CA GLY A 99 -4.14 12.94 -9.78
C GLY A 99 -4.60 14.38 -9.56
N MET A 100 -3.76 15.16 -8.91
CA MET A 100 -3.99 16.56 -8.60
C MET A 100 -3.06 17.45 -9.42
N GLU A 101 -3.29 18.77 -9.41
CA GLU A 101 -2.42 19.71 -10.11
C GLU A 101 -1.01 19.69 -9.50
N ALA A 102 -0.03 19.38 -10.34
CA ALA A 102 1.38 19.37 -9.95
C ALA A 102 1.91 20.79 -9.80
N THR A 103 2.82 20.98 -8.83
CA THR A 103 3.53 22.25 -8.62
C THR A 103 5.03 22.06 -8.78
N GLU A 104 5.80 23.15 -8.88
CA GLU A 104 7.28 23.04 -8.90
C GLU A 104 7.82 22.35 -7.65
N LEU A 105 7.18 22.58 -6.50
CA LEU A 105 7.53 21.98 -5.21
C LEU A 105 7.09 20.51 -5.14
N TYR A 106 5.89 20.20 -5.63
CA TYR A 106 5.28 18.87 -5.61
C TYR A 106 4.90 18.43 -7.02
N PRO A 107 5.86 17.91 -7.81
CA PRO A 107 5.60 17.36 -9.14
C PRO A 107 4.72 16.10 -9.08
N ILE A 108 4.71 15.39 -7.94
CA ILE A 108 3.83 14.24 -7.70
C ILE A 108 2.81 14.70 -6.67
N HIS A 109 1.58 14.87 -7.11
CA HIS A 109 0.49 15.33 -6.27
C HIS A 109 -0.78 14.55 -6.59
N PHE A 110 -1.35 13.90 -5.59
CA PHE A 110 -2.58 13.14 -5.72
C PHE A 110 -3.34 13.08 -4.38
N SER A 111 -4.62 12.74 -4.42
CA SER A 111 -5.43 12.47 -3.24
C SER A 111 -5.83 11.01 -3.16
N TYR A 112 -6.09 10.55 -1.93
CA TYR A 112 -6.77 9.29 -1.67
C TYR A 112 -8.17 9.51 -1.13
N SER A 113 -9.14 8.81 -1.72
CA SER A 113 -10.48 8.66 -1.17
C SER A 113 -10.70 7.22 -0.70
N LEU A 114 -11.42 7.06 0.42
CA LEU A 114 -11.68 5.75 1.00
C LEU A 114 -12.84 5.07 0.26
N VAL A 115 -12.55 3.97 -0.45
CA VAL A 115 -13.57 3.14 -1.11
C VAL A 115 -14.13 2.11 -0.14
N SER A 116 -13.26 1.39 0.56
CA SER A 116 -13.67 0.39 1.55
C SER A 116 -12.64 0.20 2.65
N MET A 117 -13.11 -0.32 3.78
CA MET A 117 -12.30 -0.67 4.95
C MET A 117 -12.90 -1.91 5.61
N SER A 118 -12.08 -2.93 5.85
CA SER A 118 -12.51 -4.18 6.49
C SER A 118 -11.41 -4.80 7.37
N PRO A 119 -11.66 -5.05 8.67
CA PRO A 119 -12.83 -4.63 9.44
C PRO A 119 -12.87 -3.11 9.63
N SER A 120 -14.06 -2.54 9.86
CA SER A 120 -14.22 -1.09 10.07
C SER A 120 -13.71 -0.58 11.42
N SER A 121 -13.47 -1.48 12.38
CA SER A 121 -12.92 -1.20 13.71
C SER A 121 -12.35 -2.47 14.33
N LEU A 122 -11.51 -2.31 15.34
CA LEU A 122 -11.01 -3.40 16.17
C LEU A 122 -11.62 -3.32 17.58
N PRO A 123 -11.61 -4.39 18.39
CA PRO A 123 -12.17 -4.38 19.75
C PRO A 123 -11.68 -3.22 20.63
N ASN A 124 -10.43 -2.79 20.45
CA ASN A 124 -9.79 -1.73 21.24
C ASN A 124 -9.38 -0.51 20.39
N MET A 125 -9.88 -0.38 19.16
CA MET A 125 -9.49 0.73 18.28
C MET A 125 -10.67 1.16 17.41
N SER A 126 -11.00 2.46 17.48
CA SER A 126 -12.07 3.03 16.67
C SER A 126 -11.66 3.10 15.19
N ARG A 127 -12.68 3.24 14.32
CA ARG A 127 -12.48 3.53 12.90
C ARG A 127 -11.56 4.74 12.69
N GLU A 128 -11.84 5.83 13.39
CA GLU A 128 -11.08 7.09 13.27
C GLU A 128 -9.61 6.92 13.67
N SER A 129 -9.32 6.16 14.74
CA SER A 129 -7.95 5.86 15.12
C SER A 129 -7.21 5.05 14.05
N LEU A 130 -7.88 4.08 13.41
CA LEU A 130 -7.30 3.30 12.32
C LEU A 130 -7.03 4.17 11.09
N LEU A 131 -7.95 5.07 10.73
CA LEU A 131 -7.76 6.00 9.61
C LEU A 131 -6.62 6.98 9.87
N ASN A 132 -6.44 7.44 11.10
CA ASN A 132 -5.30 8.29 11.45
C ASN A 132 -3.97 7.54 11.33
N ILE A 133 -3.89 6.29 11.80
CA ILE A 133 -2.69 5.46 11.63
C ILE A 133 -2.42 5.20 10.14
N LEU A 134 -3.45 4.93 9.35
CA LEU A 134 -3.32 4.76 7.90
C LEU A 134 -2.74 6.01 7.24
N LYS A 135 -3.26 7.20 7.57
CA LYS A 135 -2.76 8.48 7.03
C LYS A 135 -1.30 8.71 7.41
N ASP A 136 -0.92 8.44 8.66
CA ASP A 136 0.45 8.57 9.11
C ASP A 136 1.38 7.63 8.33
N ALA A 137 0.98 6.37 8.15
CA ALA A 137 1.75 5.38 7.40
C ALA A 137 1.86 5.73 5.92
N ILE A 138 0.76 6.12 5.25
CA ILE A 138 0.78 6.54 3.84
C ILE A 138 1.61 7.80 3.66
N ASN A 139 1.60 8.72 4.62
CA ASN A 139 2.43 9.91 4.56
C ASN A 139 3.94 9.62 4.62
N ILE A 140 4.34 8.48 5.15
CA ILE A 140 5.73 8.02 5.10
C ILE A 140 5.97 7.17 3.85
N PHE A 141 5.05 6.26 3.52
CA PHE A 141 5.15 5.38 2.35
C PHE A 141 5.18 6.16 1.03
N LYS A 142 4.38 7.23 0.94
CA LYS A 142 4.26 8.12 -0.21
C LYS A 142 3.97 7.36 -1.52
N TYR A 143 4.80 7.57 -2.55
CA TYR A 143 4.58 7.05 -3.89
C TYR A 143 4.99 5.57 -4.02
N ASN A 144 6.16 5.19 -3.47
CA ASN A 144 6.67 3.82 -3.61
C ASN A 144 7.65 3.41 -2.51
N GLY A 145 7.40 3.86 -1.27
CA GLY A 145 8.16 3.46 -0.09
C GLY A 145 9.67 3.65 -0.23
N ILE A 146 10.46 2.66 0.18
CA ILE A 146 11.93 2.77 0.19
C ILE A 146 12.56 2.84 -1.22
N ARG A 147 11.81 2.51 -2.29
CA ARG A 147 12.35 2.46 -3.66
C ARG A 147 12.47 3.81 -4.35
N CYS A 148 11.69 4.79 -3.91
CA CYS A 148 11.57 6.08 -4.59
C CYS A 148 11.75 7.24 -3.60
N LEU A 149 12.86 7.24 -2.84
CA LEU A 149 13.09 8.24 -1.78
C LEU A 149 13.10 9.68 -2.31
N GLU A 150 13.68 9.91 -3.50
CA GLU A 150 13.74 11.25 -4.11
C GLU A 150 12.36 11.73 -4.57
N GLU A 151 11.58 10.86 -5.20
CA GLU A 151 10.22 11.13 -5.62
C GLU A 151 9.30 11.34 -4.41
N ASN A 152 9.45 10.52 -3.37
CA ASN A 152 8.68 10.61 -2.13
C ASN A 152 8.89 11.96 -1.43
N ALA A 153 10.13 12.47 -1.40
CA ALA A 153 10.43 13.78 -0.85
C ALA A 153 9.74 14.93 -1.61
N ARG A 154 9.36 14.68 -2.85
CA ARG A 154 8.66 15.60 -3.77
C ARG A 154 7.20 15.22 -3.98
N THR A 155 6.67 14.32 -3.15
CA THR A 155 5.30 13.83 -3.23
C THR A 155 4.43 14.47 -2.16
N PHE A 156 3.33 15.09 -2.58
CA PHE A 156 2.28 15.56 -1.70
C PHE A 156 1.02 14.70 -1.85
N ILE A 157 0.43 14.32 -0.71
CA ILE A 157 -0.74 13.43 -0.66
C ILE A 157 -1.81 14.11 0.19
N GLU A 158 -3.00 14.21 -0.36
CA GLU A 158 -4.20 14.65 0.34
C GLU A 158 -5.11 13.45 0.69
N PHE A 159 -5.94 13.59 1.72
CA PHE A 159 -6.85 12.54 2.17
C PHE A 159 -8.27 13.08 2.35
N ASP A 160 -9.24 12.45 1.69
CA ASP A 160 -10.64 12.88 1.68
C ASP A 160 -11.54 12.08 2.65
N PHE A 161 -10.98 11.53 3.73
CA PHE A 161 -11.68 10.67 4.71
C PHE A 161 -11.14 10.84 6.12
#